data_AF-A0A534LCY2-F1
#
_entry.id   AF-A0A534LCY2-F1
#
_cell.length_a   1.000
_cell.length_b   1.000
_cell.length_c   1.000
_cell.angle_alpha   90.00
_cell.angle_beta   90.00
_cell.angle_gamma   90.00
#
_symmetry.space_group_name_H-M   'P 1'
#
loop_
_entity.id
_entity.type
_entity.pdbx_description
1 polymer ?
#
loop_
_entity_poly.entity_id
_entity_poly.type
_entity_poly.pdbx_seq_one_letter_code
_entity_poly.pdbx_strand_id
1 'polypeptide(L)'
;MKDSQEWTKKNEGLFEKHAPPGWAYRGTFGTVLGFGTYDTALIMECGKYGDFDKLREHKDETWDRLGAEANEFLLPGQGQAILLREIGDVKVMEPLKKKK
;
A
#
# COMPACT_ATOMS: atom_id res chain seq x y z
N MET A 1 -15.24 3.26 9.91
CA MET A 1 -14.37 4.44 9.65
C MET A 1 -13.76 5.02 10.91
N LYS A 2 -14.52 5.42 11.94
CA LYS A 2 -13.93 5.97 13.18
C LYS A 2 -12.96 4.99 13.86
N ASP A 3 -13.38 3.73 14.01
CA ASP A 3 -12.56 2.69 14.63
C ASP A 3 -11.28 2.41 13.82
N SER A 4 -11.37 2.38 12.48
CA SER A 4 -10.22 2.25 11.58
C SER A 4 -9.25 3.43 11.70
N GLN A 5 -9.76 4.66 11.87
CA GLN A 5 -8.92 5.85 12.06
C GLN A 5 -8.19 5.82 13.41
N GLU A 6 -8.89 5.47 14.49
CA GLU A 6 -8.30 5.34 15.83
C GLU A 6 -7.28 4.21 15.87
N TRP A 7 -7.60 3.07 15.26
CA TRP A 7 -6.69 1.94 15.09
C TRP A 7 -5.44 2.33 14.29
N THR A 8 -5.61 3.04 13.18
CA THR A 8 -4.48 3.48 12.33
C THR A 8 -3.53 4.37 13.12
N LYS A 9 -4.04 5.40 13.81
CA LYS A 9 -3.23 6.32 14.62
C LYS A 9 -2.47 5.61 15.75
N LYS A 10 -3.07 4.56 16.32
CA LYS A 10 -2.42 3.77 17.37
C LYS A 10 -1.28 2.90 16.82
N ASN A 11 -1.35 2.49 15.56
CA ASN A 11 -0.47 1.47 15.00
C ASN A 11 0.49 1.97 13.91
N GLU A 12 0.38 3.21 13.42
CA GLU A 12 1.19 3.72 12.31
C GLU A 12 2.70 3.65 12.56
N GLY A 13 3.15 3.92 13.79
CA GLY A 13 4.56 3.76 14.16
C GLY A 13 5.04 2.30 14.19
N LEU A 14 4.12 1.34 14.37
CA LEU A 14 4.45 -0.08 14.27
C LEU A 14 4.59 -0.52 12.81
N PHE A 15 3.79 0.02 11.89
CA PHE A 15 3.96 -0.23 10.46
C PHE A 15 5.33 0.20 9.97
N GLU A 16 5.82 1.36 10.41
CA GLU A 16 7.17 1.82 10.07
C GLU A 16 8.26 0.93 10.70
N LYS A 17 8.14 0.65 12.00
CA LYS A 17 9.15 -0.12 12.74
C LYS A 17 9.28 -1.57 12.29
N HIS A 18 8.16 -2.19 11.93
CA HIS A 18 8.08 -3.61 11.56
C HIS A 18 7.92 -3.81 10.05
N ALA A 19 8.15 -2.76 9.25
CA ALA A 19 8.12 -2.86 7.81
C ALA A 19 9.14 -3.90 7.30
N PRO A 20 8.81 -4.65 6.24
CA PRO A 20 9.76 -5.55 5.60
C PRO A 20 11.02 -4.79 5.14
N PRO A 21 12.20 -5.43 5.14
CA PRO A 21 13.42 -4.76 4.72
C PRO A 21 13.32 -4.21 3.28
N GLY A 22 13.67 -2.95 3.07
CA GLY A 22 13.54 -2.28 1.77
C GLY A 22 12.17 -1.66 1.51
N TRP A 23 11.23 -1.78 2.45
CA TRP A 23 9.96 -1.07 2.44
C TRP A 23 9.95 0.04 3.48
N ALA A 24 9.41 1.19 3.11
CA ALA A 24 9.22 2.33 3.99
C ALA A 24 7.73 2.67 4.05
N TYR A 25 7.19 2.76 5.26
CA TYR A 25 5.83 3.25 5.47
C TYR A 25 5.76 4.75 5.17
N ARG A 26 4.80 5.16 4.33
CA ARG A 26 4.60 6.58 3.95
C ARG A 26 3.33 7.19 4.52
N GLY A 27 2.53 6.40 5.24
CA GLY A 27 1.30 6.84 5.85
C GLY A 27 0.08 6.07 5.37
N THR A 28 -1.02 6.30 6.08
CA THR A 28 -2.35 5.81 5.72
C THR A 28 -3.25 7.01 5.53
N PHE A 29 -3.86 7.11 4.36
CA PHE A 29 -4.58 8.30 3.90
C PHE A 29 -6.05 7.96 3.65
N GLY A 30 -6.93 8.90 3.97
CA GLY A 30 -8.34 8.83 3.60
C GLY A 30 -8.64 9.77 2.45
N THR A 31 -9.53 9.37 1.56
CA THR A 31 -10.14 10.26 0.56
C THR A 31 -10.97 11.36 1.25
N VAL A 32 -10.97 12.57 0.67
CA VAL A 32 -11.68 13.74 1.21
C VAL A 32 -12.45 14.46 0.11
N LEU A 33 -13.57 15.10 0.48
CA LEU A 33 -14.33 16.11 -0.29
C LEU A 33 -14.37 15.90 -1.81
N GLY A 34 -15.16 14.93 -2.28
CA GLY A 34 -15.43 14.76 -3.73
C GLY A 34 -14.31 14.07 -4.52
N PHE A 35 -13.24 13.65 -3.86
CA PHE A 35 -12.15 12.89 -4.49
C PHE A 35 -12.18 11.44 -4.02
N GLY A 36 -12.58 10.51 -4.90
CA GLY A 36 -12.56 9.06 -4.65
C GLY A 36 -13.79 8.52 -3.92
N THR A 37 -13.86 7.19 -3.80
CA THR A 37 -15.00 6.41 -3.28
C THR A 37 -14.97 6.21 -1.77
N TYR A 38 -14.72 7.27 -0.98
CA TYR A 38 -14.59 7.16 0.49
C TYR A 38 -13.59 6.08 0.95
N ASP A 39 -12.58 5.80 0.12
CA ASP A 39 -11.55 4.80 0.35
C ASP A 39 -10.42 5.31 1.26
N THR A 40 -9.73 4.35 1.85
CA THR A 40 -8.45 4.54 2.55
C THR A 40 -7.33 3.87 1.77
N ALA A 41 -6.14 4.47 1.76
CA ALA A 41 -4.95 3.91 1.15
C ALA A 41 -3.80 3.87 2.17
N LEU A 42 -3.27 2.67 2.41
CA LEU A 42 -1.98 2.50 3.08
C LEU A 42 -0.89 2.57 2.02
N ILE A 43 0.04 3.52 2.17
CA ILE A 43 1.12 3.74 1.21
C ILE A 43 2.43 3.23 1.80
N MET A 44 3.07 2.34 1.06
CA MET A 44 4.43 1.90 1.30
C MET A 44 5.28 2.21 0.07
N GLU A 45 6.56 2.50 0.30
CA GLU A 45 7.54 2.71 -0.76
C GLU A 45 8.57 1.57 -0.73
N CYS A 46 8.84 0.98 -1.89
CA CYS A 46 9.94 0.02 -2.07
C CYS A 46 10.98 0.59 -3.03
N GLY A 47 12.27 0.29 -2.80
CA GLY A 47 13.35 0.81 -3.63
C GLY A 47 13.54 0.05 -4.95
N LYS A 48 13.26 -1.27 -4.95
CA LYS A 48 13.44 -2.13 -6.12
C LYS A 48 12.45 -3.30 -6.12
N TYR A 49 12.23 -3.89 -7.29
CA TYR A 49 11.36 -5.07 -7.44
C TYR A 49 11.76 -6.26 -6.56
N GLY A 50 13.06 -6.46 -6.29
CA GLY A 50 13.53 -7.51 -5.38
C GLY A 50 13.10 -7.32 -3.92
N ASP A 51 12.61 -6.14 -3.53
CA ASP A 51 12.06 -5.95 -2.19
C ASP A 51 10.69 -6.62 -2.02
N PHE A 52 10.00 -6.98 -3.11
CA PHE A 52 8.77 -7.81 -3.03
C PHE A 52 9.06 -9.22 -2.54
N ASP A 53 10.23 -9.79 -2.86
CA ASP A 53 10.61 -11.11 -2.35
C ASP A 53 10.83 -11.03 -0.83
N LYS A 54 11.47 -9.95 -0.36
CA LYS A 54 11.62 -9.69 1.07
C LYS A 54 10.28 -9.49 1.78
N LEU A 55 9.32 -8.80 1.15
CA LEU A 55 7.95 -8.70 1.67
C LEU A 55 7.31 -10.09 1.81
N ARG A 56 7.46 -10.96 0.81
CA ARG A 56 6.88 -12.32 0.83
C ARG A 56 7.52 -13.21 1.90
N GLU A 57 8.81 -13.02 2.15
CA GLU A 57 9.57 -13.80 3.13
C GLU A 57 9.55 -13.17 4.54
N HIS A 58 8.97 -11.98 4.68
CA HIS A 58 8.92 -11.24 5.93
C HIS A 58 8.10 -12.01 6.96
N LYS A 59 8.73 -12.35 8.08
CA LYS A 59 8.10 -13.05 9.21
C LYS A 59 8.26 -12.18 10.44
N ASP A 60 7.24 -11.39 10.72
CA ASP A 60 7.16 -10.53 11.90
C ASP A 60 5.74 -10.60 12.45
N GLU A 61 5.61 -11.08 13.69
CA GLU A 61 4.29 -11.30 14.31
C GLU A 61 3.48 -10.00 14.44
N THR A 62 4.16 -8.86 14.61
CA THR A 62 3.47 -7.57 14.70
C THR A 62 2.97 -7.16 13.31
N TRP A 63 3.78 -7.32 12.27
CA TRP A 63 3.37 -7.06 10.89
C TRP A 63 2.17 -7.93 10.48
N ASP A 64 2.22 -9.23 10.76
CA ASP A 64 1.15 -10.17 10.42
C ASP A 64 -0.15 -9.84 11.16
N ARG A 65 -0.07 -9.51 12.45
CA ARG A 65 -1.22 -9.03 13.24
C ARG A 65 -1.81 -7.75 12.65
N LEU A 66 -0.97 -6.77 12.31
CA LEU A 66 -1.41 -5.51 11.73
C LEU A 66 -2.11 -5.72 10.39
N GLY A 67 -1.59 -6.61 9.54
CA GLY A 67 -2.21 -6.96 8.27
C GLY A 67 -3.56 -7.66 8.44
N ALA A 68 -3.68 -8.58 9.42
CA ALA A 68 -4.93 -9.25 9.74
C ALA A 68 -5.99 -8.27 10.26
N GLU A 69 -5.63 -7.42 11.23
CA GLU A 69 -6.52 -6.39 11.77
C GLU A 69 -6.93 -5.35 10.71
N ALA A 70 -5.99 -4.92 9.86
CA ALA A 70 -6.29 -4.02 8.74
C ALA A 70 -7.33 -4.63 7.77
N ASN A 71 -7.20 -5.93 7.47
CA ASN A 71 -8.13 -6.64 6.58
C ASN A 71 -9.56 -6.69 7.14
N GLU A 72 -9.76 -6.71 8.46
CA GLU A 72 -11.11 -6.68 9.03
C GLU A 72 -11.88 -5.40 8.65
N PHE A 73 -11.18 -4.27 8.50
CA PHE A 73 -11.80 -3.02 8.04
C PHE A 73 -12.08 -2.99 6.54
N LEU A 74 -11.41 -3.85 5.76
CA LEU A 74 -11.50 -3.90 4.30
C LEU A 74 -12.54 -4.91 3.80
N LEU A 75 -13.03 -5.83 4.65
CA LEU A 75 -14.03 -6.84 4.29
C LEU A 75 -15.48 -6.34 4.53
N PRO A 76 -16.46 -6.74 3.71
CA PRO A 76 -16.37 -7.53 2.47
C PRO A 76 -15.97 -6.69 1.23
N GLY A 77 -15.36 -5.52 1.45
CA GLY A 77 -14.96 -4.58 0.41
C GLY A 77 -13.92 -5.13 -0.56
N GLN A 78 -13.66 -4.34 -1.61
CA GLN A 78 -12.67 -4.65 -2.64
C GLN A 78 -11.44 -3.77 -2.42
N GLY A 79 -10.42 -4.33 -1.78
CA GLY A 79 -9.09 -3.72 -1.76
C GLY A 79 -8.35 -3.99 -3.07
N GLN A 80 -7.58 -3.02 -3.55
CA GLN A 80 -6.63 -3.20 -4.65
C GLN A 80 -5.23 -2.81 -4.19
N ALA A 81 -4.23 -3.57 -4.63
CA ALA A 81 -2.83 -3.18 -4.51
C ALA A 81 -2.38 -2.57 -5.84
N ILE A 82 -1.92 -1.32 -5.81
CA ILE A 82 -1.44 -0.60 -6.98
C ILE A 82 0.05 -0.28 -6.77
N LEU A 83 0.88 -0.62 -7.75
CA LEU A 83 2.28 -0.19 -7.80
C LEU A 83 2.37 1.10 -8.63
N LEU A 84 2.78 2.18 -7.99
CA LEU A 84 2.94 3.50 -8.62
C LEU A 84 4.42 3.78 -8.91
N ARG A 85 4.67 4.58 -9.95
CA ARG A 85 5.99 5.11 -10.27
C ARG A 85 5.86 6.55 -10.73
N GLU A 86 6.88 7.36 -10.51
CA GLU A 86 6.93 8.73 -11.03
C GLU A 86 6.67 8.74 -12.54
N ILE A 87 5.88 9.70 -13.01
CA ILE A 87 5.44 9.75 -14.41
C ILE A 87 6.60 9.81 -15.40
N GLY A 88 7.70 10.49 -15.05
CA GLY A 88 8.90 10.58 -15.89
C GLY A 88 9.63 9.24 -16.08
N ASP A 89 9.35 8.29 -15.20
CA ASP A 89 9.97 6.97 -15.16
C ASP A 89 9.05 5.86 -15.70
N VAL A 90 7.78 6.17 -15.98
CA VAL A 90 6.82 5.22 -16.54
C VAL A 90 7.18 4.96 -18.01
N LYS A 91 7.55 3.73 -18.33
CA LYS A 91 7.70 3.30 -19.73
C LYS A 91 6.33 3.09 -20.35
N VAL A 92 5.84 4.08 -21.10
CA VAL A 92 4.71 3.89 -22.00
C VAL A 92 5.23 3.20 -23.26
N MET A 93 4.83 1.94 -23.48
CA MET A 93 5.16 1.24 -24.72
C MET A 93 4.52 2.02 -25.88
N GLU A 94 5.32 2.47 -26.86
CA GLU A 94 4.76 3.12 -28.04
C GLU A 94 3.81 2.16 -28.77
N PRO A 95 2.67 2.64 -29.30
CA PRO A 95 1.79 1.81 -30.10
C PRO A 95 2.56 1.24 -31.29
N LEU A 96 2.42 -0.07 -31.50
CA LEU A 96 3.02 -0.75 -32.66
C LEU A 96 2.64 0.03 -33.93
N LYS A 97 3.66 0.51 -34.68
CA LYS A 97 3.44 1.13 -35.98
C LYS A 97 2.58 0.18 -36.82
N LYS A 98 1.38 0.63 -37.20
CA LYS A 98 0.54 -0.11 -38.16
C LYS A 98 1.40 -0.35 -39.40
N LYS A 99 1.65 -1.62 -39.75
CA LYS A 99 2.26 -1.97 -41.03
C LYS A 99 1.34 -1.42 -42.13
N LYS A 100 1.91 -0.60 -43.01
CA LYS A 100 1.23 -0.11 -44.23
C LYS A 100 0.94 -1.27 -45.17
#